data_AF-A0A8G0L3V8-F1
#
_entry.id   AF-A0A8G0L3V8-F1
#
_cell.length_a   1.000
_cell.length_b   1.000
_cell.length_c   1.000
_cell.angle_alpha   90.00
_cell.angle_beta   90.00
_cell.angle_gamma   90.00
#
_symmetry.space_group_name_H-M   'P 1'
#
loop_
_entity.id
_entity.type
_entity.pdbx_description
1 polymer ?
#
loop_
_entity_poly.entity_id
_entity_poly.type
_entity_poly.pdbx_seq_one_letter_code
_entity_poly.pdbx_strand_id
1 'polypeptide(L)'
;MTATTTWVYDLGVISVVGLITSVVRTSARKYFERSISEWSKLDEAVKSRLAVEVGVIPSRIVLFYLTLPLVLNGFSPMETWTASDTTNSLLSCAILTGAYVIDLTVTRNDKAATLHHIMGPALLLWIRLCFSSFTSSDALLCRLLIQFVFFGATISGATTTTLVFLYQFRKTWFRSSTSNAYLYFTLLLPVLALSTIASTFYCTTYLLVWFDEVFAYFGHWGYLPLGWVLVECGMQWKWLMWFYNFDEWYRNTTDEDPKESDETKAHMAKVASTAWWLPRWRFVAIKLLAATWFITVLGVIWKSGDVQFLGRKVAGIAANAWNEGLKIRYDILDVQKHVDL
;
A
#
# COMPACT_ATOMS: atom_id res chain seq x y z
N MET A 1 8.88 29.62 17.45
CA MET A 1 8.57 28.91 18.73
C MET A 1 7.46 27.86 18.59
N THR A 2 6.90 27.64 17.39
CA THR A 2 5.75 26.75 17.12
C THR A 2 6.13 25.32 16.70
N ALA A 3 7.29 25.11 16.06
CA ALA A 3 7.71 23.77 15.64
C ALA A 3 7.97 22.84 16.84
N THR A 4 8.67 23.32 17.87
CA THR A 4 9.04 22.54 19.06
C THR A 4 7.83 22.02 19.83
N THR A 5 6.73 22.78 19.90
CA THR A 5 5.49 22.36 20.57
C THR A 5 4.74 21.27 19.79
N THR A 6 4.80 21.30 18.45
CA THR A 6 4.16 20.29 17.60
C THR A 6 4.86 18.93 17.70
N TRP A 7 6.20 18.92 17.69
CA TRP A 7 6.99 17.68 17.84
C TRP A 7 6.74 16.97 19.17
N VAL A 8 6.64 17.72 20.27
CA VAL A 8 6.35 17.14 21.59
C VAL A 8 4.98 16.48 21.62
N TYR A 9 3.97 17.11 20.99
CA TYR A 9 2.63 16.54 20.88
C TYR A 9 2.64 15.24 20.06
N ASP A 10 3.35 15.21 18.94
CA ASP A 10 3.42 14.00 18.09
C ASP A 10 4.15 12.86 18.77
N LEU A 11 5.26 13.14 19.45
CA LEU A 11 5.97 12.13 20.23
C LEU A 11 5.06 11.55 21.31
N GLY A 12 4.23 12.38 21.94
CA GLY A 12 3.18 11.91 22.86
C GLY A 12 2.22 10.94 22.19
N VAL A 13 1.62 11.33 21.05
CA VAL A 13 0.68 10.48 20.30
C VAL A 13 1.36 9.19 19.84
N ILE A 14 2.53 9.27 19.21
CA ILE A 14 3.31 8.12 18.73
C ILE A 14 3.59 7.15 19.87
N SER A 15 4.02 7.67 21.03
CA SER A 15 4.34 6.84 22.20
C SER A 15 3.10 6.14 22.77
N VAL A 16 1.99 6.87 22.92
CA VAL A 16 0.73 6.31 23.42
C VAL A 16 0.20 5.24 22.47
N VAL A 17 0.18 5.53 21.16
CA VAL A 17 -0.29 4.58 20.15
C VAL A 17 0.61 3.34 20.11
N GLY A 18 1.94 3.53 20.12
CA GLY A 18 2.89 2.42 20.18
C GLY A 18 2.70 1.54 21.42
N LEU A 19 2.44 2.15 22.58
CA LEU A 19 2.14 1.43 23.82
C LEU A 19 0.84 0.62 23.70
N ILE A 20 -0.25 1.23 23.24
CA ILE A 20 -1.54 0.55 23.04
C ILE A 20 -1.38 -0.62 22.08
N THR A 21 -0.74 -0.39 20.93
CA THR A 21 -0.48 -1.43 19.93
C THR A 21 0.34 -2.57 20.52
N SER A 22 1.35 -2.29 21.34
CA SER A 22 2.16 -3.30 22.02
C SER A 22 1.36 -4.14 23.03
N VAL A 23 0.53 -3.49 23.85
CA VAL A 23 -0.31 -4.16 24.85
C VAL A 23 -1.35 -5.08 24.18
N VAL A 24 -2.04 -4.57 23.16
CA VAL A 24 -3.05 -5.34 22.42
C VAL A 24 -2.41 -6.49 21.66
N ARG A 25 -1.29 -6.25 20.98
CA ARG A 25 -0.49 -7.31 20.32
C ARG A 25 -0.11 -8.41 21.29
N THR A 26 0.41 -8.07 22.46
CA THR A 26 0.88 -9.04 23.45
C THR A 26 -0.29 -9.86 24.00
N SER A 27 -1.42 -9.21 24.26
CA SER A 27 -2.64 -9.88 24.70
C SER A 27 -3.20 -10.82 23.64
N ALA A 28 -3.24 -10.38 22.38
CA ALA A 28 -3.66 -11.18 21.24
C ALA A 28 -2.77 -12.42 21.06
N ARG A 29 -1.44 -12.26 21.15
CA ARG A 29 -0.50 -13.38 21.08
C ARG A 29 -0.78 -14.43 22.16
N LYS A 30 -0.92 -14.02 23.42
CA LYS A 30 -1.24 -14.93 24.53
C LYS A 30 -2.59 -15.63 24.34
N TYR A 31 -3.57 -14.93 23.79
CA TYR A 31 -4.86 -15.52 23.46
C TYR A 31 -4.71 -16.60 22.38
N PHE A 32 -4.04 -16.30 21.27
CA PHE A 32 -3.82 -17.28 20.20
C PHE A 32 -3.02 -18.49 20.65
N GLU A 33 -1.99 -18.30 21.47
CA GLU A 33 -1.22 -19.38 22.10
C GLU A 33 -2.08 -20.34 22.92
N ARG A 34 -3.15 -19.84 23.56
CA ARG A 34 -4.06 -20.64 24.39
C ARG A 34 -5.20 -21.25 23.58
N SER A 35 -5.63 -20.60 22.51
CA SER A 35 -6.87 -20.93 21.80
C SER A 35 -6.66 -21.69 20.48
N ILE A 36 -5.47 -21.62 19.87
CA ILE A 36 -5.18 -22.29 18.60
C ILE A 36 -4.29 -23.51 18.89
N SER A 37 -4.84 -24.72 18.73
CA SER A 37 -4.15 -25.98 19.02
C SER A 37 -2.86 -26.17 18.21
N GLU A 38 -2.83 -25.72 16.96
CA GLU A 38 -1.66 -25.82 16.10
C GLU A 38 -0.69 -24.64 16.23
N TRP A 39 -0.90 -23.71 17.18
CA TRP A 39 -0.09 -22.51 17.28
C TRP A 39 1.41 -22.81 17.30
N SER A 40 1.82 -23.83 18.06
CA SER A 40 3.22 -24.25 18.17
C SER A 40 3.84 -24.67 16.84
N LYS A 41 3.03 -25.14 15.87
CA LYS A 41 3.47 -25.60 14.54
C LYS A 41 3.66 -24.48 13.53
N LEU A 42 3.25 -23.25 13.87
CA LEU A 42 3.36 -22.10 12.97
C LEU A 42 4.74 -21.45 13.05
N ASP A 43 5.21 -20.93 11.92
CA ASP A 43 6.41 -20.11 11.85
C ASP A 43 6.27 -18.86 12.72
N GLU A 44 7.34 -18.45 13.40
CA GLU A 44 7.35 -17.24 14.24
C GLU A 44 7.03 -15.96 13.45
N ALA A 45 7.38 -15.91 12.16
CA ALA A 45 7.01 -14.81 11.28
C ALA A 45 5.48 -14.68 11.14
N VAL A 46 4.76 -15.81 11.02
CA VAL A 46 3.29 -15.84 10.91
C VAL A 46 2.66 -15.46 12.24
N LYS A 47 3.16 -16.02 13.34
CA LYS A 47 2.69 -15.71 14.71
C LYS A 47 2.84 -14.22 15.04
N SER A 48 4.02 -13.66 14.77
CA SER A 48 4.33 -12.26 15.03
C SER A 48 3.45 -11.32 14.20
N ARG A 49 3.28 -11.62 12.90
CA ARG A 49 2.42 -10.85 12.01
C ARG A 49 0.97 -10.85 12.49
N LEU A 50 0.42 -12.01 12.85
CA LEU A 50 -0.97 -12.08 13.32
C LEU A 50 -1.19 -11.23 14.57
N ALA A 51 -0.30 -11.35 15.56
CA ALA A 51 -0.42 -10.61 16.81
C ALA A 51 -0.35 -9.09 16.57
N VAL A 52 0.55 -8.64 15.70
CA VAL A 52 0.69 -7.21 15.36
C VAL A 52 -0.56 -6.69 14.69
N GLU A 53 -1.17 -7.48 13.82
CA GLU A 53 -2.32 -7.06 13.04
C GLU A 53 -3.56 -6.84 13.90
N VAL A 54 -3.73 -7.64 14.96
CA VAL A 54 -4.71 -7.35 16.02
C VAL A 54 -4.30 -6.10 16.81
N GLY A 55 -3.01 -5.95 17.10
CA GLY A 55 -2.45 -4.79 17.80
C GLY A 55 -2.75 -3.44 17.13
N VAL A 56 -2.82 -3.40 15.80
CA VAL A 56 -3.09 -2.16 15.04
C VAL A 56 -4.58 -1.88 14.80
N ILE A 57 -5.49 -2.78 15.18
CA ILE A 57 -6.95 -2.58 15.00
C ILE A 57 -7.44 -1.28 15.64
N PRO A 58 -7.10 -0.95 16.91
CA PRO A 58 -7.56 0.30 17.52
C PRO A 58 -7.16 1.54 16.70
N SER A 59 -5.91 1.57 16.23
CA SER A 59 -5.41 2.66 15.40
C SER A 59 -6.16 2.73 14.07
N ARG A 60 -6.43 1.60 13.41
CA ARG A 60 -7.20 1.56 12.16
C ARG A 60 -8.62 2.11 12.34
N ILE A 61 -9.30 1.80 13.45
CA ILE A 61 -10.64 2.35 13.74
C ILE A 61 -10.57 3.89 13.85
N VAL A 62 -9.63 4.41 14.62
CA VAL A 62 -9.46 5.87 14.77
C VAL A 62 -9.12 6.52 13.42
N LEU A 63 -8.18 5.93 12.67
CA LEU A 63 -7.80 6.41 11.34
C LEU A 63 -8.99 6.43 10.39
N PHE A 64 -9.88 5.43 10.42
CA PHE A 64 -11.10 5.44 9.60
C PHE A 64 -11.92 6.70 9.85
N TYR A 65 -12.20 7.03 11.12
CA TYR A 65 -12.99 8.21 11.47
C TYR A 65 -12.31 9.53 11.13
N LEU A 66 -10.99 9.63 11.32
CA LEU A 66 -10.24 10.86 11.03
C LEU A 66 -10.09 11.11 9.52
N THR A 67 -9.98 10.05 8.73
CA THR A 67 -9.62 10.15 7.31
C THR A 67 -10.82 10.05 6.37
N LEU A 68 -11.92 9.41 6.76
CA LEU A 68 -13.12 9.29 5.93
C LEU A 68 -13.65 10.66 5.44
N PRO A 69 -13.83 11.69 6.30
CA PRO A 69 -14.34 12.99 5.84
C PRO A 69 -13.41 13.65 4.81
N LEU A 70 -12.09 13.51 5.01
CA LEU A 70 -11.07 14.06 4.12
C LEU A 70 -11.08 13.39 2.74
N VAL A 71 -11.31 12.08 2.70
CA VAL A 71 -11.46 11.33 1.44
C VAL A 71 -12.76 11.72 0.73
N LEU A 72 -13.87 11.85 1.46
CA LEU A 72 -15.15 12.26 0.87
C LEU A 72 -15.09 13.67 0.28
N ASN A 73 -14.30 14.57 0.88
CA ASN A 73 -14.10 15.94 0.41
C ASN A 73 -12.86 16.14 -0.48
N GLY A 74 -12.20 15.06 -0.93
CA GLY A 74 -10.93 15.20 -1.65
C GLY A 74 -11.02 15.95 -2.98
N PHE A 75 -12.20 15.95 -3.61
CA PHE A 75 -12.46 16.69 -4.86
C PHE A 75 -13.04 18.09 -4.64
N SER A 76 -13.22 18.52 -3.39
CA SER A 76 -13.64 19.90 -3.09
C SER A 76 -12.50 20.89 -3.38
N PRO A 77 -12.80 22.16 -3.73
CA PRO A 77 -11.77 23.18 -3.94
C PRO A 77 -10.80 23.32 -2.76
N MET A 78 -9.55 23.70 -2.99
CA MET A 78 -8.52 23.80 -1.92
C MET A 78 -8.89 24.83 -0.85
N GLU A 79 -9.61 25.88 -1.23
CA GLU A 79 -10.06 26.97 -0.35
C GLU A 79 -11.03 26.46 0.72
N THR A 80 -11.63 25.29 0.52
CA THR A 80 -12.50 24.64 1.51
C THR A 80 -11.72 23.90 2.60
N TRP A 81 -10.39 23.79 2.47
CA TRP A 81 -9.54 23.13 3.47
C TRP A 81 -9.47 23.94 4.75
N THR A 82 -9.79 23.30 5.87
CA THR A 82 -9.88 23.94 7.18
C THR A 82 -8.68 23.60 8.08
N ALA A 83 -8.52 24.37 9.16
CA ALA A 83 -7.56 24.03 10.22
C ALA A 83 -7.86 22.67 10.89
N SER A 84 -9.13 22.26 10.92
CA SER A 84 -9.55 20.94 11.41
C SER A 84 -9.01 19.84 10.49
N ASP A 85 -9.08 20.03 9.18
CA ASP A 85 -8.58 19.06 8.19
C ASP A 85 -7.06 18.87 8.30
N THR A 86 -6.33 19.97 8.50
CA THR A 86 -4.91 19.95 8.82
C THR A 86 -4.63 19.15 10.09
N THR A 87 -5.36 19.43 11.17
CA THR A 87 -5.18 18.76 12.46
C THR A 87 -5.44 17.27 12.36
N ASN A 88 -6.54 16.87 11.70
CA ASN A 88 -6.89 15.46 11.48
C ASN A 88 -5.87 14.73 10.61
N SER A 89 -5.32 15.41 9.59
CA SER A 89 -4.28 14.84 8.74
C SER A 89 -2.99 14.58 9.51
N LEU A 90 -2.55 15.57 10.29
CA LEU A 90 -1.35 15.46 11.14
C LEU A 90 -1.51 14.40 12.22
N LEU A 91 -2.67 14.36 12.87
CA LEU A 91 -2.98 13.34 13.88
C LEU A 91 -2.99 11.93 13.25
N SER A 92 -3.58 11.78 12.07
CA SER A 92 -3.60 10.51 11.33
C SER A 92 -2.18 10.04 11.00
N CYS A 93 -1.29 10.94 10.59
CA CYS A 93 0.11 10.62 10.34
C CYS A 93 0.84 10.14 11.61
N ALA A 94 0.63 10.83 12.75
CA ALA A 94 1.24 10.45 14.02
C ALA A 94 0.72 9.09 14.53
N ILE A 95 -0.59 8.84 14.43
CA ILE A 95 -1.20 7.56 14.80
C ILE A 95 -0.67 6.42 13.92
N LEU A 96 -0.63 6.63 12.60
CA LEU A 96 -0.11 5.60 11.70
C LEU A 96 1.36 5.29 12.01
N THR A 97 2.16 6.32 12.25
CA THR A 97 3.58 6.17 12.62
C THR A 97 3.74 5.36 13.90
N GLY A 98 3.03 5.71 14.99
CA GLY A 98 3.09 4.96 16.25
C GLY A 98 2.68 3.50 16.11
N ALA A 99 1.61 3.24 15.33
CA ALA A 99 1.15 1.87 15.08
C ALA A 99 2.19 1.06 14.26
N TYR A 100 2.80 1.69 13.25
CA TYR A 100 3.69 1.02 12.32
C TYR A 100 5.11 0.85 12.88
N VAL A 101 5.56 1.65 13.85
CA VAL A 101 6.83 1.39 14.56
C VAL A 101 6.86 -0.01 15.17
N ILE A 102 5.75 -0.47 15.75
CA ILE A 102 5.63 -1.84 16.25
C ILE A 102 5.56 -2.84 15.10
N ASP A 103 4.89 -2.50 14.01
CA ASP A 103 4.79 -3.34 12.82
C ASP A 103 6.15 -3.55 12.11
N LEU A 104 7.06 -2.58 12.18
CA LEU A 104 8.44 -2.70 11.69
C LEU A 104 9.27 -3.73 12.48
N THR A 105 8.86 -4.08 13.71
CA THR A 105 9.52 -5.14 14.50
C THR A 105 9.18 -6.56 14.01
N VAL A 106 8.27 -6.70 13.04
CA VAL A 106 7.89 -8.00 12.47
C VAL A 106 8.86 -8.43 11.39
N THR A 107 9.43 -9.62 11.55
CA THR A 107 10.22 -10.26 10.50
C THR A 107 9.36 -10.54 9.28
N ARG A 108 9.72 -9.94 8.14
CA ARG A 108 9.08 -10.16 6.84
C ARG A 108 10.07 -10.88 5.92
N ASN A 109 9.57 -11.88 5.20
CA ASN A 109 10.37 -12.60 4.21
C ASN A 109 10.49 -11.84 2.88
N ASP A 110 9.68 -10.79 2.67
CA ASP A 110 9.63 -10.01 1.42
C ASP A 110 10.25 -8.61 1.62
N LYS A 111 11.30 -8.32 0.83
CA LYS A 111 11.98 -7.03 0.81
C LYS A 111 11.05 -5.90 0.32
N ALA A 112 10.16 -6.18 -0.62
CA ALA A 112 9.20 -5.18 -1.12
C ALA A 112 8.19 -4.81 -0.03
N ALA A 113 7.71 -5.80 0.73
CA ALA A 113 6.84 -5.54 1.89
C ALA A 113 7.57 -4.74 2.97
N THR A 114 8.84 -5.05 3.25
CA THR A 114 9.63 -4.27 4.23
C THR A 114 9.78 -2.82 3.80
N LEU A 115 10.08 -2.58 2.52
CA LEU A 115 10.19 -1.24 1.96
C LEU A 115 8.86 -0.47 2.04
N HIS A 116 7.75 -1.12 1.70
CA HIS A 116 6.38 -0.58 1.82
C HIS A 116 6.09 -0.04 3.22
N HIS A 117 6.35 -0.83 4.26
CA HIS A 117 6.04 -0.46 5.64
C HIS A 117 7.00 0.58 6.24
N ILE A 118 8.18 0.78 5.65
CA ILE A 118 9.14 1.84 6.05
C ILE A 118 8.82 3.16 5.34
N MET A 119 8.63 3.10 4.02
CA MET A 119 8.52 4.29 3.20
C MET A 119 7.18 5.02 3.38
N GLY A 120 6.07 4.31 3.67
CA GLY A 120 4.78 4.95 3.96
C GLY A 120 4.86 5.94 5.13
N PRO A 121 5.23 5.48 6.35
CA PRO A 121 5.43 6.37 7.50
C PRO A 121 6.53 7.42 7.26
N ALA A 122 7.60 7.08 6.55
CA ALA A 122 8.68 8.02 6.24
C ALA A 122 8.20 9.16 5.33
N LEU A 123 7.34 8.90 4.35
CA LEU A 123 6.77 9.92 3.47
C LEU A 123 5.84 10.87 4.22
N LEU A 124 5.05 10.34 5.16
CA LEU A 124 4.19 11.16 6.04
C LEU A 124 5.02 12.03 6.98
N LEU A 125 6.14 11.50 7.49
CA LEU A 125 7.08 12.26 8.31
C LEU A 125 7.81 13.33 7.48
N TRP A 126 8.21 13.02 6.25
CA TRP A 126 8.82 13.96 5.32
C TRP A 126 7.90 15.15 5.04
N ILE A 127 6.62 14.90 4.82
CA ILE A 127 5.61 15.94 4.62
C ILE A 127 5.45 16.81 5.85
N ARG A 128 5.40 16.18 7.02
CA ARG A 128 5.40 16.93 8.27
C ARG A 128 6.64 17.81 8.45
N LEU A 129 7.80 17.36 7.98
CA LEU A 129 9.06 18.11 8.00
C LEU A 129 9.09 19.24 6.96
N CYS A 130 8.46 19.05 5.81
CA CYS A 130 8.37 20.05 4.75
C CYS A 130 7.36 21.17 5.04
N PHE A 131 6.33 20.92 5.87
CA PHE A 131 5.28 21.89 6.15
C PHE A 131 5.33 22.42 7.59
N SER A 132 6.10 23.48 7.82
CA SER A 132 6.12 24.21 9.10
C SER A 132 4.93 25.18 9.28
N SER A 133 4.21 25.48 8.19
CA SER A 133 3.04 26.37 8.15
C SER A 133 2.07 25.88 7.07
N PHE A 134 1.18 24.95 7.42
CA PHE A 134 0.21 24.37 6.50
C PHE A 134 -0.64 25.46 5.82
N THR A 135 -0.50 25.61 4.50
CA THR A 135 -1.31 26.45 3.63
C THR A 135 -2.44 25.63 2.99
N SER A 136 -3.40 26.29 2.34
CA SER A 136 -4.46 25.61 1.56
C SER A 136 -3.91 24.78 0.40
N SER A 137 -2.74 25.12 -0.16
CA SER A 137 -2.07 24.35 -1.22
C SER A 137 -1.50 23.02 -0.72
N ASP A 138 -1.13 22.93 0.57
CA ASP A 138 -0.65 21.68 1.17
C ASP A 138 -1.76 20.62 1.28
N ALA A 139 -3.03 21.06 1.18
CA ALA A 139 -4.19 20.18 1.12
C ALA A 139 -4.11 19.19 -0.05
N LEU A 140 -3.53 19.59 -1.18
CA LEU A 140 -3.44 18.74 -2.38
C LEU A 140 -2.64 17.46 -2.09
N LEU A 141 -1.47 17.64 -1.49
CA LEU A 141 -0.59 16.52 -1.16
C LEU A 141 -1.13 15.73 0.04
N CYS A 142 -1.69 16.42 1.03
CA CYS A 142 -2.23 15.78 2.22
C CYS A 142 -3.44 14.90 1.88
N ARG A 143 -4.36 15.36 1.03
CA ARG A 143 -5.50 14.54 0.55
C ARG A 143 -5.01 13.30 -0.18
N LEU A 144 -4.00 13.42 -1.04
CA LEU A 144 -3.37 12.31 -1.78
C LEU A 144 -2.73 11.25 -0.85
N LEU A 145 -2.35 11.62 0.37
CA LEU A 145 -1.74 10.69 1.32
C LEU A 145 -2.72 10.18 2.36
N ILE A 146 -3.68 10.99 2.75
CA ILE A 146 -4.76 10.57 3.61
C ILE A 146 -5.65 9.54 2.92
N GLN A 147 -5.83 9.62 1.59
CA GLN A 147 -6.41 8.50 0.83
C GLN A 147 -5.58 7.20 0.98
N PHE A 148 -4.25 7.29 1.07
CA PHE A 148 -3.40 6.12 1.27
C PHE A 148 -3.57 5.57 2.68
N VAL A 149 -3.66 6.43 3.70
CA VAL A 149 -3.96 6.00 5.07
C VAL A 149 -5.34 5.33 5.16
N PHE A 150 -6.35 5.90 4.50
CA PHE A 150 -7.71 5.36 4.50
C PHE A 150 -7.83 4.05 3.70
N PHE A 151 -7.51 4.08 2.41
CA PHE A 151 -7.66 2.90 1.56
C PHE A 151 -6.57 1.87 1.81
N GLY A 152 -5.31 2.28 1.88
CA GLY A 152 -4.15 1.41 2.02
C GLY A 152 -4.01 0.84 3.43
N ALA A 153 -3.84 1.70 4.44
CA ALA A 153 -3.53 1.23 5.80
C ALA A 153 -4.77 0.76 6.59
N THR A 154 -5.93 1.36 6.34
CA THR A 154 -7.14 1.14 7.16
C THR A 154 -8.03 0.05 6.59
N ILE A 155 -8.53 0.20 5.36
CA ILE A 155 -9.47 -0.77 4.76
C ILE A 155 -8.73 -1.93 4.10
N SER A 156 -7.98 -1.65 3.02
CA SER A 156 -7.32 -2.68 2.21
C SER A 156 -6.26 -3.42 2.99
N GLY A 157 -5.50 -2.74 3.86
CA GLY A 157 -4.49 -3.34 4.72
C GLY A 157 -5.10 -4.36 5.69
N ALA A 158 -6.20 -4.04 6.35
CA ALA A 158 -6.87 -4.97 7.26
C ALA A 158 -7.41 -6.21 6.52
N THR A 159 -8.06 -6.01 5.37
CA THR A 159 -8.60 -7.11 4.57
C THR A 159 -7.48 -7.97 3.99
N THR A 160 -6.46 -7.35 3.38
CA THR A 160 -5.27 -8.01 2.82
C THR A 160 -4.60 -8.86 3.88
N THR A 161 -4.37 -8.29 5.06
CA THR A 161 -3.77 -9.04 6.16
C THR A 161 -4.61 -10.23 6.58
N THR A 162 -5.92 -10.05 6.75
CA THR A 162 -6.80 -11.15 7.16
C THR A 162 -6.76 -12.27 6.12
N LEU A 163 -6.74 -11.91 4.83
CA LEU A 163 -6.58 -12.86 3.73
C LEU A 163 -5.19 -13.52 3.73
N VAL A 164 -4.10 -12.77 4.00
CA VAL A 164 -2.75 -13.36 4.15
C VAL A 164 -2.75 -14.36 5.31
N PHE A 165 -3.33 -13.99 6.46
CA PHE A 165 -3.46 -14.87 7.61
C PHE A 165 -4.16 -16.15 7.20
N LEU A 166 -5.38 -16.06 6.66
CA LEU A 166 -6.14 -17.23 6.23
C LEU A 166 -5.36 -18.07 5.19
N TYR A 167 -4.66 -17.42 4.25
CA TYR A 167 -3.82 -18.09 3.25
C TYR A 167 -2.63 -18.86 3.84
N GLN A 168 -2.00 -18.37 4.92
CA GLN A 168 -0.89 -19.08 5.56
C GLN A 168 -1.35 -20.40 6.19
N PHE A 169 -2.62 -20.48 6.59
CA PHE A 169 -3.23 -21.69 7.13
C PHE A 169 -3.90 -22.56 6.06
N ARG A 170 -3.74 -22.25 4.77
CA ARG A 170 -4.44 -22.97 3.68
C ARG A 170 -4.25 -24.48 3.71
N LYS A 171 -3.06 -24.96 4.09
CA LYS A 171 -2.75 -26.41 4.10
C LYS A 171 -3.37 -27.14 5.29
N THR A 172 -3.56 -26.45 6.41
CA THR A 172 -3.98 -27.06 7.67
C THR A 172 -5.46 -26.80 7.97
N TRP A 173 -5.94 -25.61 7.65
CA TRP A 173 -7.30 -25.18 7.97
C TRP A 173 -8.22 -25.21 6.78
N PHE A 174 -7.83 -24.70 5.60
CA PHE A 174 -8.77 -24.66 4.48
C PHE A 174 -9.12 -26.07 4.02
N ARG A 175 -8.17 -27.00 4.11
CA ARG A 175 -8.35 -28.42 3.79
C ARG A 175 -8.73 -29.28 5.00
N SER A 176 -9.21 -28.67 6.10
CA SER A 176 -9.74 -29.43 7.24
C SER A 176 -11.25 -29.65 7.07
N SER A 177 -11.73 -30.86 7.35
CA SER A 177 -13.16 -31.22 7.29
C SER A 177 -14.03 -30.43 8.28
N THR A 178 -13.43 -29.73 9.25
CA THR A 178 -14.16 -28.98 10.29
C THR A 178 -14.07 -27.46 10.12
N SER A 179 -13.32 -26.96 9.14
CA SER A 179 -13.06 -25.52 9.02
C SER A 179 -13.91 -24.85 7.93
N ASN A 180 -14.39 -23.64 8.24
CA ASN A 180 -15.03 -22.72 7.30
C ASN A 180 -14.10 -21.59 6.85
N ALA A 181 -12.78 -21.71 7.09
CA ALA A 181 -11.79 -20.67 6.79
C ALA A 181 -11.81 -20.21 5.31
N TYR A 182 -12.03 -21.15 4.38
CA TYR A 182 -12.19 -20.80 2.97
C TYR A 182 -13.46 -19.98 2.69
N LEU A 183 -14.58 -20.27 3.35
CA LEU A 183 -15.79 -19.44 3.22
C LEU A 183 -15.51 -18.00 3.65
N TYR A 184 -14.86 -17.80 4.80
CA TYR A 184 -14.47 -16.46 5.26
C TYR A 184 -13.50 -15.77 4.31
N PHE A 185 -12.55 -16.52 3.75
CA PHE A 185 -11.66 -16.02 2.70
C PHE A 185 -12.47 -15.50 1.50
N THR A 186 -13.44 -16.27 1.01
CA THR A 186 -14.27 -15.86 -0.12
C THR A 186 -15.13 -14.63 0.18
N LEU A 187 -15.60 -14.46 1.42
CA LEU A 187 -16.38 -13.29 1.86
C LEU A 187 -15.52 -12.01 1.92
N LEU A 188 -14.22 -12.14 2.21
CA LEU A 188 -13.29 -11.01 2.29
C LEU A 188 -12.76 -10.57 0.91
N LEU A 189 -12.78 -11.46 -0.10
CA LEU A 189 -12.31 -11.14 -1.45
C LEU A 189 -13.04 -9.95 -2.11
N PRO A 190 -14.38 -9.85 -2.10
CA PRO A 190 -15.09 -8.69 -2.61
C PRO A 190 -14.72 -7.39 -1.89
N VAL A 191 -14.50 -7.45 -0.57
CA VAL A 191 -14.10 -6.27 0.21
C VAL A 191 -12.74 -5.78 -0.24
N LEU A 192 -11.78 -6.70 -0.46
CA LEU A 192 -10.49 -6.35 -1.02
C LEU A 192 -10.60 -5.82 -2.45
N ALA A 193 -11.43 -6.44 -3.29
CA ALA A 193 -11.63 -6.02 -4.67
C ALA A 193 -12.22 -4.61 -4.76
N LEU A 194 -13.31 -4.36 -4.02
CA LEU A 194 -13.98 -3.05 -3.98
C LEU A 194 -13.04 -1.98 -3.43
N SER A 195 -12.31 -2.26 -2.34
CA SER A 195 -11.36 -1.30 -1.79
C SER A 195 -10.20 -1.01 -2.75
N THR A 196 -9.65 -2.02 -3.43
CA THR A 196 -8.59 -1.85 -4.44
C THR A 196 -9.08 -1.05 -5.65
N ILE A 197 -10.27 -1.34 -6.16
CA ILE A 197 -10.84 -0.59 -7.29
C ILE A 197 -11.11 0.85 -6.86
N ALA A 198 -11.79 1.04 -5.73
CA ALA A 198 -12.11 2.37 -5.23
C ALA A 198 -10.84 3.21 -5.00
N SER A 199 -9.84 2.66 -4.32
CA SER A 199 -8.60 3.37 -4.01
C SER A 199 -7.80 3.77 -5.25
N THR A 200 -7.64 2.83 -6.19
CA THR A 200 -6.77 3.00 -7.35
C THR A 200 -7.41 3.95 -8.36
N PHE A 201 -8.72 3.86 -8.59
CA PHE A 201 -9.44 4.80 -9.46
C PHE A 201 -9.65 6.17 -8.82
N TYR A 202 -9.95 6.23 -7.51
CA TYR A 202 -10.02 7.49 -6.79
C TYR A 202 -8.68 8.22 -6.91
N CYS A 203 -7.57 7.54 -6.63
CA CYS A 203 -6.23 8.13 -6.73
C CYS A 203 -5.94 8.62 -8.15
N THR A 204 -6.14 7.79 -9.18
CA THR A 204 -5.86 8.19 -10.55
C THR A 204 -6.74 9.37 -10.98
N THR A 205 -8.00 9.41 -10.55
CA THR A 205 -8.91 10.54 -10.82
C THR A 205 -8.46 11.79 -10.07
N TYR A 206 -8.07 11.66 -8.80
CA TYR A 206 -7.54 12.75 -7.99
C TYR A 206 -6.32 13.39 -8.67
N LEU A 207 -5.38 12.55 -9.11
CA LEU A 207 -4.21 12.99 -9.83
C LEU A 207 -4.54 13.65 -11.16
N LEU A 208 -5.56 13.19 -11.89
CA LEU A 208 -6.01 13.82 -13.13
C LEU A 208 -6.64 15.20 -12.91
N VAL A 209 -7.37 15.38 -11.81
CA VAL A 209 -8.07 16.62 -11.49
C VAL A 209 -7.12 17.67 -10.98
N TRP A 210 -6.20 17.30 -10.07
CA TRP A 210 -5.35 18.24 -9.35
C TRP A 210 -3.89 18.24 -9.83
N PHE A 211 -3.62 17.64 -11.00
CA PHE A 211 -2.26 17.46 -11.49
C PHE A 211 -1.51 18.80 -11.55
N ASP A 212 -2.08 19.76 -12.27
CA ASP A 212 -1.41 21.00 -12.61
C ASP A 212 -1.20 21.85 -11.35
N GLU A 213 -2.14 21.84 -10.42
CA GLU A 213 -2.05 22.55 -9.14
C GLU A 213 -1.00 21.92 -8.21
N VAL A 214 -0.91 20.58 -8.17
CA VAL A 214 0.11 19.86 -7.41
C VAL A 214 1.49 20.22 -7.93
N PHE A 215 1.70 20.17 -9.25
CA PHE A 215 3.00 20.45 -9.85
C PHE A 215 3.35 21.94 -9.89
N ALA A 216 2.38 22.84 -10.00
CA ALA A 216 2.61 24.28 -9.91
C ALA A 216 3.14 24.70 -8.53
N TYR A 217 2.66 24.05 -7.46
CA TYR A 217 3.07 24.37 -6.10
C TYR A 217 4.33 23.60 -5.66
N PHE A 218 4.42 22.29 -5.94
CA PHE A 218 5.53 21.45 -5.50
C PHE A 218 6.70 21.35 -6.49
N GLY A 219 6.51 21.80 -7.72
CA GLY A 219 7.44 21.56 -8.81
C GLY A 219 7.75 20.06 -8.97
N HIS A 220 9.00 19.74 -9.32
CA HIS A 220 9.43 18.35 -9.51
C HIS A 220 9.42 17.50 -8.23
N TRP A 221 9.31 18.09 -7.04
CA TRP A 221 9.15 17.31 -5.80
C TRP A 221 7.79 16.59 -5.73
N GLY A 222 6.79 17.03 -6.50
CA GLY A 222 5.51 16.35 -6.65
C GLY A 222 5.61 14.93 -7.24
N TYR A 223 6.70 14.58 -7.93
CA TYR A 223 6.89 13.22 -8.47
C TYR A 223 7.12 12.16 -7.40
N LEU A 224 7.72 12.51 -6.25
CA LEU A 224 7.98 11.56 -5.18
C LEU A 224 6.68 10.99 -4.58
N PRO A 225 5.73 11.80 -4.10
CA PRO A 225 4.48 11.29 -3.59
C PRO A 225 3.62 10.65 -4.70
N LEU A 226 3.66 11.17 -5.93
CA LEU A 226 3.01 10.55 -7.08
C LEU A 226 3.53 9.13 -7.33
N GLY A 227 4.85 8.98 -7.48
CA GLY A 227 5.49 7.70 -7.73
C GLY A 227 5.23 6.71 -6.59
N TRP A 228 5.26 7.19 -5.34
CA TRP A 228 4.92 6.40 -4.18
C TRP A 228 3.49 5.86 -4.24
N VAL A 229 2.53 6.74 -4.46
CA VAL A 229 1.11 6.36 -4.50
C VAL A 229 0.82 5.40 -5.66
N LEU A 230 1.52 5.53 -6.78
CA LEU A 230 1.43 4.57 -7.89
C LEU A 230 2.01 3.19 -7.54
N VAL A 231 3.14 3.13 -6.82
CA VAL A 231 3.69 1.88 -6.29
C VAL A 231 2.70 1.22 -5.34
N GLU A 232 2.06 2.01 -4.46
CA GLU A 232 1.04 1.52 -3.54
C GLU A 232 -0.19 0.95 -4.25
N CYS A 233 -0.69 1.67 -5.25
CA CYS A 233 -1.78 1.18 -6.09
C CYS A 233 -1.40 -0.13 -6.79
N GLY A 234 -0.17 -0.22 -7.33
CA GLY A 234 0.36 -1.44 -7.94
C GLY A 234 0.45 -2.61 -6.96
N MET A 235 0.86 -2.37 -5.72
CA MET A 235 0.90 -3.42 -4.69
C MET A 235 -0.49 -3.91 -4.30
N GLN A 236 -1.49 -3.02 -4.23
CA GLN A 236 -2.87 -3.43 -3.97
C GLN A 236 -3.40 -4.35 -5.08
N TRP A 237 -3.15 -4.01 -6.36
CA TRP A 237 -3.46 -4.90 -7.48
C TRP A 237 -2.70 -6.23 -7.42
N LYS A 238 -1.41 -6.22 -7.08
CA LYS A 238 -0.61 -7.45 -6.91
C LYS A 238 -1.24 -8.38 -5.86
N TRP A 239 -1.59 -7.87 -4.69
CA TRP A 239 -2.22 -8.67 -3.63
C TRP A 239 -3.59 -9.19 -4.04
N LEU A 240 -4.44 -8.33 -4.62
CA LEU A 240 -5.74 -8.74 -5.13
C LEU A 240 -5.62 -9.89 -6.14
N MET A 241 -4.74 -9.75 -7.13
CA MET A 241 -4.50 -10.78 -8.13
C MET A 241 -3.97 -12.08 -7.53
N TRP A 242 -3.08 -11.98 -6.54
CA TRP A 242 -2.54 -13.15 -5.84
C TRP A 242 -3.63 -13.95 -5.13
N PHE A 243 -4.54 -13.27 -4.41
CA PHE A 243 -5.65 -13.94 -3.73
C PHE A 243 -6.70 -14.49 -4.68
N TYR A 244 -6.97 -13.80 -5.79
CA TYR A 244 -7.87 -14.33 -6.83
C TYR A 244 -7.28 -15.56 -7.52
N ASN A 245 -5.98 -15.57 -7.83
CA ASN A 245 -5.31 -16.77 -8.36
C ASN A 245 -5.38 -17.94 -7.36
N PHE A 246 -5.28 -17.64 -6.06
CA PHE A 246 -5.43 -18.66 -5.03
C PHE A 246 -6.88 -19.19 -4.93
N ASP A 247 -7.91 -18.33 -5.04
CA ASP A 247 -9.30 -18.77 -5.10
C ASP A 247 -9.58 -19.65 -6.34
N GLU A 248 -9.03 -19.25 -7.49
CA GLU A 248 -9.12 -20.04 -8.72
C GLU A 248 -8.44 -21.41 -8.55
N TRP A 249 -7.24 -21.44 -7.99
CA TRP A 249 -6.55 -22.69 -7.63
C TRP A 249 -7.41 -23.55 -6.70
N TYR A 250 -7.89 -23.00 -5.59
CA TYR A 250 -8.65 -23.76 -4.59
C TYR A 250 -9.92 -24.39 -5.17
N ARG A 251 -10.62 -23.67 -6.07
CA ARG A 251 -11.84 -24.17 -6.74
C ARG A 251 -11.57 -25.26 -7.78
N ASN A 252 -10.35 -25.32 -8.32
CA ASN A 252 -9.99 -26.24 -9.39
C ASN A 252 -9.17 -27.44 -8.86
N THR A 253 -8.57 -27.34 -7.68
CA THR A 253 -7.69 -28.39 -7.11
C THR A 253 -8.45 -29.32 -6.15
N THR A 254 -9.62 -29.83 -6.54
CA THR A 254 -10.38 -30.81 -5.74
C THR A 254 -9.82 -32.23 -5.80
N ASP A 255 -9.00 -32.57 -6.81
CA ASP A 255 -8.75 -33.97 -7.17
C ASP A 255 -7.27 -34.41 -7.21
N GLU A 256 -6.30 -33.52 -6.95
CA GLU A 256 -4.89 -33.81 -7.30
C GLU A 256 -4.00 -34.35 -6.18
N ASP A 257 -4.44 -34.37 -4.90
CA ASP A 257 -3.63 -34.97 -3.83
C ASP A 257 -4.18 -36.37 -3.44
N PRO A 258 -3.56 -37.46 -3.93
CA PRO A 258 -4.03 -38.83 -3.67
C PRO A 258 -3.94 -39.25 -2.19
N LYS A 259 -3.37 -38.41 -1.31
CA LYS A 259 -3.26 -38.65 0.14
C LYS A 259 -4.39 -38.04 0.97
N GLU A 260 -5.27 -37.23 0.40
CA GLU A 260 -6.38 -36.62 1.13
C GLU A 260 -7.60 -37.54 1.21
N SER A 261 -8.23 -37.61 2.39
CA SER A 261 -9.42 -38.43 2.62
C SER A 261 -10.61 -37.97 1.79
N ASP A 262 -11.48 -38.90 1.40
CA ASP A 262 -12.70 -38.59 0.64
C ASP A 262 -13.63 -37.61 1.38
N GLU A 263 -13.65 -37.68 2.71
CA GLU A 263 -14.39 -36.75 3.57
C GLU A 263 -13.88 -35.30 3.42
N THR A 264 -12.56 -35.13 3.36
CA THR A 264 -11.93 -33.81 3.16
C THR A 264 -12.28 -33.25 1.79
N LYS A 265 -12.20 -34.08 0.75
CA LYS A 265 -12.54 -33.69 -0.63
C LYS A 265 -14.01 -33.31 -0.76
N ALA A 266 -14.92 -34.10 -0.18
CA ALA A 266 -16.35 -33.82 -0.17
C ALA A 266 -16.67 -32.51 0.58
N HIS A 267 -16.02 -32.27 1.73
CA HIS A 267 -16.17 -31.01 2.46
C HIS A 267 -15.66 -29.82 1.65
N MET A 268 -14.45 -29.92 1.08
CA MET A 268 -13.89 -28.85 0.24
C MET A 268 -14.81 -28.52 -0.95
N ALA A 269 -15.34 -29.52 -1.63
CA ALA A 269 -16.30 -29.35 -2.71
C ALA A 269 -17.60 -28.67 -2.23
N LYS A 270 -18.10 -29.02 -1.03
CA LYS A 270 -19.26 -28.38 -0.41
C LYS A 270 -19.00 -26.91 -0.03
N VAL A 271 -17.85 -26.59 0.55
CA VAL A 271 -17.52 -25.20 0.88
C VAL A 271 -17.32 -24.38 -0.41
N ALA A 272 -16.68 -24.96 -1.43
CA ALA A 272 -16.51 -24.34 -2.74
C ALA A 272 -17.84 -24.09 -3.46
N SER A 273 -18.78 -25.05 -3.40
CA SER A 273 -20.13 -24.87 -3.94
C SER A 273 -20.95 -23.88 -3.14
N THR A 274 -20.75 -23.79 -1.82
CA THR A 274 -21.39 -22.74 -0.99
C THR A 274 -20.90 -21.35 -1.38
N ALA A 275 -19.65 -21.23 -1.86
CA ALA A 275 -19.09 -20.01 -2.41
C ALA A 275 -19.51 -19.71 -3.89
N TRP A 276 -20.57 -20.36 -4.41
CA TRP A 276 -21.06 -20.18 -5.78
C TRP A 276 -21.54 -18.75 -6.11
N TRP A 277 -21.87 -17.96 -5.07
CA TRP A 277 -22.26 -16.55 -5.20
C TRP A 277 -21.17 -15.68 -5.85
N LEU A 278 -19.96 -16.22 -6.01
CA LEU A 278 -18.86 -15.60 -6.73
C LEU A 278 -18.68 -16.26 -8.10
N PRO A 279 -19.08 -15.59 -9.21
CA PRO A 279 -19.02 -16.17 -10.54
C PRO A 279 -17.60 -16.16 -11.10
N ARG A 280 -17.22 -17.19 -11.89
CA ARG A 280 -15.86 -17.33 -12.45
C ARG A 280 -15.44 -16.20 -13.38
N TRP A 281 -16.36 -15.55 -14.08
CA TRP A 281 -16.05 -14.43 -14.99
C TRP A 281 -15.38 -13.24 -14.28
N ARG A 282 -15.52 -13.14 -12.95
CA ARG A 282 -14.89 -12.08 -12.14
C ARG A 282 -13.36 -12.08 -12.27
N PHE A 283 -12.72 -13.24 -12.49
CA PHE A 283 -11.26 -13.29 -12.67
C PHE A 283 -10.84 -12.49 -13.91
N VAL A 284 -11.61 -12.62 -14.99
CA VAL A 284 -11.41 -11.87 -16.23
C VAL A 284 -11.75 -10.40 -16.00
N ALA A 285 -12.86 -10.10 -15.33
CA ALA A 285 -13.25 -8.71 -15.03
C ALA A 285 -12.19 -7.96 -14.20
N ILE A 286 -11.63 -8.60 -13.16
CA ILE A 286 -10.56 -8.00 -12.33
C ILE A 286 -9.28 -7.77 -13.14
N LYS A 287 -8.89 -8.72 -14.01
CA LYS A 287 -7.75 -8.54 -14.92
C LYS A 287 -7.96 -7.37 -15.88
N LEU A 288 -9.16 -7.25 -16.46
CA LEU A 288 -9.52 -6.15 -17.33
C LEU A 288 -9.53 -4.81 -16.59
N LEU A 289 -10.06 -4.75 -15.37
CA LEU A 289 -10.05 -3.54 -14.54
C LEU A 289 -8.63 -3.11 -14.18
N ALA A 290 -7.74 -4.05 -13.84
CA ALA A 290 -6.33 -3.77 -13.59
C ALA A 290 -5.65 -3.21 -14.86
N ALA A 291 -5.93 -3.79 -16.03
CA ALA A 291 -5.41 -3.30 -17.30
C ALA A 291 -5.94 -1.89 -17.64
N THR A 292 -7.23 -1.64 -17.45
CA THR A 292 -7.85 -0.32 -17.64
C THR A 292 -7.24 0.73 -16.72
N TRP A 293 -7.06 0.41 -15.44
CA TRP A 293 -6.37 1.27 -14.49
C TRP A 293 -4.94 1.58 -14.95
N PHE A 294 -4.18 0.55 -15.35
CA PHE A 294 -2.81 0.71 -15.81
C PHE A 294 -2.71 1.60 -17.06
N ILE A 295 -3.61 1.41 -18.03
CA ILE A 295 -3.72 2.26 -19.23
C ILE A 295 -4.04 3.70 -18.84
N THR A 296 -4.93 3.90 -17.87
CA THR A 296 -5.29 5.25 -17.41
C THR A 296 -4.09 5.93 -16.76
N VAL A 297 -3.34 5.23 -15.91
CA VAL A 297 -2.08 5.73 -15.32
C VAL A 297 -1.07 6.11 -16.41
N LEU A 298 -0.86 5.25 -17.41
CA LEU A 298 0.02 5.58 -18.54
C LEU A 298 -0.48 6.81 -19.31
N GLY A 299 -1.79 6.96 -19.48
CA GLY A 299 -2.41 8.14 -20.08
C GLY A 299 -2.17 9.42 -19.26
N VAL A 300 -2.28 9.37 -17.93
CA VAL A 300 -1.94 10.49 -17.04
C VAL A 300 -0.47 10.88 -17.19
N ILE A 301 0.42 9.89 -17.12
CA ILE A 301 1.87 10.09 -17.26
C ILE A 301 2.19 10.66 -18.64
N TRP A 302 1.54 10.19 -19.71
CA TRP A 302 1.75 10.70 -21.06
C TRP A 302 1.23 12.14 -21.24
N LYS A 303 0.03 12.44 -20.73
CA LYS A 303 -0.60 13.77 -20.78
C LYS A 303 0.23 14.82 -20.04
N SER A 304 0.91 14.44 -18.97
CA SER A 304 1.71 15.36 -18.16
C SER A 304 2.88 16.03 -18.91
N GLY A 305 3.24 15.60 -20.13
CA GLY A 305 4.24 16.24 -20.99
C GLY A 305 5.69 16.22 -20.46
N ASP A 306 5.86 15.99 -19.16
CA ASP A 306 7.11 16.14 -18.43
C ASP A 306 8.00 14.90 -18.52
N VAL A 307 7.46 13.72 -18.82
CA VAL A 307 8.28 12.55 -19.19
C VAL A 307 8.92 12.72 -20.56
N GLN A 308 8.25 13.42 -21.49
CA GLN A 308 8.86 13.81 -22.76
C GLN A 308 9.86 14.98 -22.55
N PHE A 309 9.64 15.87 -21.58
CA PHE A 309 10.60 16.92 -21.22
C PHE A 309 11.83 16.36 -20.49
N LEU A 310 11.67 15.52 -19.46
CA LEU A 310 12.75 14.79 -18.80
C LEU A 310 13.48 13.88 -19.79
N GLY A 311 12.75 13.14 -20.63
CA GLY A 311 13.34 12.34 -21.70
C GLY A 311 14.17 13.18 -22.66
N ARG A 312 13.68 14.36 -23.07
CA ARG A 312 14.43 15.33 -23.89
C ARG A 312 15.60 15.97 -23.15
N LYS A 313 15.48 16.27 -21.85
CA LYS A 313 16.53 16.82 -20.99
C LYS A 313 17.63 15.80 -20.74
N VAL A 314 17.30 14.57 -20.42
CA VAL A 314 18.25 13.46 -20.22
C VAL A 314 18.90 13.07 -21.54
N ALA A 315 18.15 13.01 -22.64
CA ALA A 315 18.72 12.82 -23.98
C ALA A 315 19.62 14.01 -24.38
N GLY A 316 19.26 15.24 -24.01
CA GLY A 316 20.07 16.44 -24.22
C GLY A 316 21.35 16.46 -23.38
N ILE A 317 21.29 16.02 -22.12
CA ILE A 317 22.47 15.86 -21.25
C ILE A 317 23.36 14.73 -21.77
N ALA A 318 22.80 13.60 -22.19
CA ALA A 318 23.54 12.48 -22.77
C ALA A 318 24.16 12.86 -24.13
N ALA A 319 23.45 13.61 -24.97
CA ALA A 319 23.98 14.12 -26.24
C ALA A 319 25.06 15.18 -26.03
N ASN A 320 24.93 16.05 -25.02
CA ASN A 320 25.96 17.02 -24.66
C ASN A 320 27.19 16.33 -24.06
N ALA A 321 27.03 15.36 -23.17
CA ALA A 321 28.13 14.55 -22.63
C ALA A 321 28.81 13.71 -23.73
N TRP A 322 28.05 13.22 -24.71
CA TRP A 322 28.58 12.53 -25.88
C TRP A 322 29.35 13.48 -26.81
N ASN A 323 28.85 14.69 -27.04
CA ASN A 323 29.53 15.72 -27.84
C ASN A 323 30.75 16.31 -27.13
N GLU A 324 30.72 16.48 -25.81
CA GLU A 324 31.89 16.84 -25.00
C GLU A 324 32.91 15.70 -24.95
N GLY A 325 32.47 14.45 -24.82
CA GLY A 325 33.33 13.27 -24.94
C GLY A 325 33.96 13.11 -26.32
N LEU A 326 33.25 13.52 -27.39
CA LEU A 326 33.79 13.59 -28.76
C LEU A 326 34.76 14.77 -28.93
N LYS A 327 34.52 15.93 -28.30
CA LYS A 327 35.49 17.04 -28.27
C LYS A 327 36.76 16.67 -27.52
N ILE A 328 36.65 15.99 -26.37
CA ILE A 328 37.80 15.45 -25.62
C ILE A 328 38.54 14.41 -26.47
N ARG A 329 37.84 13.56 -27.25
CA ARG A 329 38.50 12.64 -28.19
C ARG A 329 39.16 13.35 -29.37
N TYR A 330 38.60 14.44 -29.88
CA TYR A 330 39.24 15.26 -30.93
C TYR A 330 40.48 15.98 -30.39
N ASP A 331 40.43 16.54 -29.18
CA ASP A 331 41.60 17.16 -28.54
C ASP A 331 42.70 16.12 -28.24
N ILE A 332 42.34 14.89 -27.83
CA ILE A 332 43.32 13.80 -27.64
C ILE A 332 43.91 13.32 -28.98
N LEU A 333 43.12 13.30 -30.05
CA LEU A 333 43.59 12.93 -31.41
C LEU A 333 44.45 14.04 -32.06
N ASP A 334 44.24 15.31 -31.71
CA ASP A 334 45.07 16.44 -32.18
C ASP A 334 46.37 16.54 -31.36
N VAL A 335 46.33 16.25 -30.06
CA VAL A 335 47.54 16.16 -29.21
C VAL A 335 48.42 14.96 -29.61
N GLN A 336 47.83 13.85 -30.08
CA GLN A 336 48.60 12.73 -30.65
C GLN A 336 49.22 13.01 -32.03
N LYS A 337 48.87 14.09 -32.72
CA LYS A 337 49.51 14.50 -33.97
C LYS A 337 50.74 15.41 -33.79
N HIS A 338 51.09 15.78 -32.55
CA HIS A 338 52.21 16.68 -32.25
C HIS A 338 53.31 16.06 -31.38
N VAL A 339 53.42 14.72 -31.33
CA VAL A 339 54.54 14.03 -30.66
C VAL A 339 55.21 13.01 -31.60
N ASP A 340 55.31 13.35 -32.88
CA ASP A 340 56.34 12.78 -33.77
C ASP A 340 56.86 13.90 -34.68
N LEU A 341 57.75 14.71 -34.10
CA LEU A 341 59.02 15.22 -34.65
C LEU A 341 59.76 16.05 -33.60
#